data_AF-A0A843F124-F1
#
_entry.id   AF-A0A843F124-F1
#
_cell.length_a   1.000
_cell.length_b   1.000
_cell.length_c   1.000
_cell.angle_alpha   90.00
_cell.angle_beta   90.00
_cell.angle_gamma   90.00
#
_symmetry.space_group_name_H-M   'P 1'
#
loop_
_entity.id
_entity.type
_entity.pdbx_description
1 polymer ?
#
loop_
_entity_poly.entity_id
_entity_poly.type
_entity_poly.pdbx_seq_one_letter_code
_entity_poly.pdbx_strand_id
1 'polypeptide(L)' 'MKLVIQRVADASVEVDNEIIGQIDKGLMVLVGFGQNDTAKEVDYLSKKLIKLRIFPDENGRMNKS' A
#
# COMPACT_ATOMS: atom_id res chain seq x y z
N MET A 1 -4.57 13.73 3.06
CA MET A 1 -4.69 12.31 2.69
C MET A 1 -3.87 11.56 3.71
N LYS A 2 -4.36 10.40 4.15
CA LYS A 2 -3.61 9.53 5.05
C LYS A 2 -3.59 8.11 4.49
N LEU A 3 -2.46 7.44 4.67
CA LEU A 3 -2.26 6.05 4.29
C LEU A 3 -1.96 5.24 5.55
N VAL A 4 -2.65 4.11 5.73
CA VAL A 4 -2.23 3.04 6.65
C VAL A 4 -1.72 1.90 5.78
N ILE A 5 -0.42 1.64 5.86
CA ILE A 5 0.27 0.69 4.98
C ILE A 5 0.55 -0.59 5.77
N GLN A 6 0.12 -1.72 5.22
CA GLN A 6 0.35 -3.04 5.79
C GLN A 6 1.19 -3.85 4.81
N ARG A 7 2.33 -4.37 5.28
CA ARG A 7 3.11 -5.35 4.53
C ARG A 7 2.47 -6.71 4.73
N VAL A 8 2.04 -7.34 3.65
CA VAL A 8 1.24 -8.56 3.69
C VAL A 8 1.92 -9.69 2.92
N ALA A 9 1.63 -10.94 3.33
CA ALA A 9 1.97 -12.12 2.55
C ALA A 9 0.99 -12.32 1.38
N ASP A 10 -0.26 -11.89 1.59
CA ASP A 10 -1.38 -11.91 0.65
C ASP A 10 -2.47 -10.95 1.16
N ALA A 11 -3.36 -10.49 0.30
CA ALA A 11 -4.57 -9.76 0.68
C ALA A 11 -5.64 -9.84 -0.41
N SER A 12 -6.92 -9.81 -0.02
CA SER A 12 -8.06 -9.77 -0.94
C SER A 12 -9.14 -8.78 -0.51
N VAL A 13 -10.00 -8.42 -1.46
CA VAL A 13 -11.22 -7.65 -1.24
C VAL A 13 -12.39 -8.45 -1.81
N GLU A 14 -13.41 -8.62 -0.99
CA GLU A 14 -14.61 -9.40 -1.30
C GLU A 14 -15.86 -8.52 -1.15
N VAL A 15 -16.75 -8.58 -2.14
CA VAL A 15 -18.05 -7.90 -2.13
C VAL A 15 -19.10 -8.91 -2.58
N ASP A 16 -20.19 -9.05 -1.83
CA ASP A 16 -21.28 -10.00 -2.12
C ASP A 16 -20.82 -11.46 -2.33
N ASN A 17 -19.82 -11.88 -1.57
CA ASN A 17 -19.13 -13.18 -1.67
C ASN A 17 -18.32 -13.40 -2.96
N GLU A 18 -18.00 -12.34 -3.69
CA GLU A 18 -17.15 -12.39 -4.88
C GLU A 18 -15.83 -11.62 -4.63
N ILE A 19 -14.70 -12.27 -4.90
CA ILE A 19 -13.39 -11.63 -4.83
C ILE A 19 -13.23 -10.70 -6.02
N ILE A 20 -13.27 -9.39 -5.76
CA ILE A 20 -13.12 -8.36 -6.79
C ILE A 20 -11.68 -7.88 -6.97
N GLY A 21 -10.78 -8.28 -6.06
CA GLY A 21 -9.37 -7.94 -6.14
C GLY A 21 -8.55 -8.75 -5.15
N GLN A 22 -7.36 -9.16 -5.56
CA GLN A 22 -6.42 -9.90 -4.71
C GLN A 22 -4.98 -9.60 -5.12
N ILE A 23 -4.09 -9.73 -4.16
CA ILE A 23 -2.65 -9.67 -4.34
C ILE A 23 -1.99 -10.79 -3.54
N ASP A 24 -0.84 -11.27 -4.03
CA ASP A 24 0.08 -12.07 -3.25
C ASP A 24 0.91 -11.15 -2.34
N LYS A 25 2.20 -11.47 -2.15
CA LYS A 25 3.13 -10.69 -1.32
C LYS A 25 3.23 -9.24 -1.82
N GLY A 26 2.93 -8.29 -0.94
CA GLY A 26 2.92 -6.88 -1.32
C GLY A 26 2.51 -5.95 -0.20
N LEU A 27 1.85 -4.86 -0.59
CA LEU A 27 1.33 -3.84 0.31
C LEU A 27 -0.19 -3.76 0.17
N MET A 28 -0.89 -3.90 1.28
CA MET A 28 -2.30 -3.53 1.40
C MET A 28 -2.36 -2.14 2.02
N VAL A 29 -3.07 -1.22 1.38
CA VAL A 29 -3.08 0.20 1.78
C VAL A 29 -4.50 0.67 2.02
N LEU A 30 -4.80 1.10 3.24
CA LEU A 30 -6.03 1.82 3.54
C LEU A 30 -5.80 3.31 3.28
N VAL A 31 -6.65 3.90 2.47
CA VAL A 31 -6.51 5.29 2.02
C VAL A 31 -7.68 6.12 2.56
N GLY A 32 -7.35 7.20 3.27
CA GLY A 32 -8.30 8.21 3.70
C GLY A 32 -8.09 9.52 2.95
N PHE A 33 -9.13 10.02 2.29
CA PHE A 33 -9.16 11.31 1.61
C PHE A 33 -9.91 12.33 2.47
N GLY A 34 -9.32 13.51 2.67
CA GLY A 34 -9.95 14.68 3.30
C GLY A 34 -10.41 15.69 2.26
N GLN A 35 -11.24 16.65 2.67
CA GLN A 35 -11.87 17.63 1.78
C GLN A 35 -10.89 18.50 0.99
N ASN A 36 -9.71 18.77 1.55
CA ASN A 36 -8.70 19.65 0.95
C ASN A 36 -7.58 18.89 0.23
N ASP A 37 -7.71 17.56 0.07
CA ASP A 37 -6.72 16.79 -0.65
C ASP A 37 -6.78 17.06 -2.15
N THR A 38 -5.62 17.23 -2.76
CA THR A 38 -5.50 17.47 -4.19
C THR A 38 -4.71 16.36 -4.86
N ALA A 39 -4.70 16.38 -6.20
CA ALA A 39 -3.89 15.47 -6.99
C ALA A 39 -2.38 15.57 -6.66
N LYS A 40 -1.91 16.70 -6.12
CA LYS A 40 -0.50 16.87 -5.71
C LYS A 40 -0.15 15.96 -4.53
N GLU A 41 -1.03 15.85 -3.54
CA GLU A 41 -0.84 14.95 -2.40
C GLU A 41 -0.87 13.49 -2.84
N VAL A 42 -1.76 13.13 -3.78
CA VAL A 42 -1.82 11.79 -4.38
C VAL A 42 -0.50 11.43 -5.06
N ASP A 43 0.01 12.31 -5.93
CA ASP A 43 1.25 12.09 -6.67
C ASP A 43 2.45 11.98 -5.73
N TYR A 44 2.53 12.85 -4.72
CA TYR A 44 3.58 12.80 -3.72
C TYR A 44 3.55 11.49 -2.89
N LEU A 45 2.38 11.12 -2.37
CA LEU A 45 2.24 9.96 -1.50
C LEU A 45 2.39 8.63 -2.25
N SER A 46 1.91 8.54 -3.49
CA SER A 46 2.12 7.35 -4.34
C SER A 46 3.60 7.15 -4.67
N LYS A 47 4.32 8.21 -5.05
CA LYS A 47 5.79 8.16 -5.27
C LYS A 47 6.55 7.78 -4.00
N LYS A 48 6.07 8.21 -2.83
CA LYS A 48 6.66 7.85 -1.54
C LYS A 48 6.40 6.39 -1.19
N LEU A 49 5.18 5.90 -1.43
CA LEU A 49 4.75 4.53 -1.15
C LEU A 49 5.62 3.51 -1.90
N ILE A 50 5.80 3.69 -3.21
CA ILE A 50 6.58 2.75 -4.04
C ILE A 50 8.09 2.74 -3.72
N LYS A 51 8.59 3.71 -2.96
CA LYS A 51 10.00 3.82 -2.55
C LYS A 51 10.21 3.41 -1.09
N LEU A 52 9.16 3.00 -0.39
CA LEU A 52 9.23 2.71 1.04
C LEU A 52 10.00 1.41 1.27
N ARG A 53 11.17 1.49 1.91
CA ARG A 53 12.05 0.34 2.16
C ARG A 53 11.59 -0.50 3.35
N ILE A 54 10.51 -1.24 3.16
CA ILE A 54 9.88 -2.06 4.23
C ILE A 54 9.91 -3.56 3.93
N PHE A 55 10.50 -3.97 2.81
CA PHE A 55 10.75 -5.37 2.49
C PHE A 55 12.19 -5.76 2.85
N PRO A 56 12.40 -7.00 3.35
CA PRO A 56 13.73 -7.49 3.66
C PRO A 56 14.57 -7.65 2.39
N ASP A 57 15.86 -7.36 2.49
CA ASP A 57 16.88 -7.79 1.55
C ASP A 57 17.35 -9.22 1.84
N GLU A 58 18.39 -9.66 1.12
CA GLU A 58 18.99 -10.99 1.26
C GLU A 58 19.55 -11.26 2.67
N ASN A 59 19.84 -10.21 3.44
CA ASN A 59 20.34 -10.29 4.82
C ASN A 59 19.21 -10.12 5.85
N GLY A 60 17.95 -10.11 5.41
CA GLY A 60 16.77 -9.92 6.27
C GLY A 60 16.57 -8.48 6.75
N ARG A 61 17.34 -7.51 6.26
CA ARG A 61 17.22 -6.09 6.66
C ARG A 61 16.22 -5.36 5.78
N MET A 62 15.41 -4.47 6.36
CA MET A 62 14.38 -3.71 5.62
C MET A 62 15.01 -2.65 4.69
N ASN A 63 15.40 -3.07 3.49
CA ASN A 63 16.14 -2.24 2.52
C ASN A 63 15.52 -2.23 1.13
N LYS A 64 14.56 -3.13 0.85
CA LYS A 64 13.88 -3.23 -0.44
C LYS A 64 12.51 -2.56 -0.35
N SER A 65 12.11 -1.95 -1.45
CA SER A 65 10.77 -1.39 -1.69
C SER A 65 9.96 -2.29 -2.60
#